data_AF-A0A7X9E0G6-F1
#
_entry.id   AF-A0A7X9E0G6-F1
#
_cell.length_a   1.000
_cell.length_b   1.000
_cell.length_c   1.000
_cell.angle_alpha   90.00
_cell.angle_beta   90.00
_cell.angle_gamma   90.00
#
_symmetry.space_group_name_H-M   'P 1'
#
loop_
_entity.id
_entity.type
_entity.pdbx_description
1 polymer ?
#
loop_
_entity_poly.entity_id
_entity_poly.type
_entity_poly.pdbx_seq_one_letter_code
_entity_poly.pdbx_strand_id
1 'polypeptide(L)'
;MNKKKLTLLVMITLLISTFSFGQVLKIQPYDKDPRSIIAIIRADTTANPGILATRIYELENGGIYLSTEILTLVKNRTLRLRAPDGPKPIIYLYPTGTGSNPQNPPGNFVVLNGGHIEFTNIAISGIFEPVWT
;
A
#
# COMPACT_ATOMS: atom_id res chain seq x y z
N MET A 1 30.37 14.05 34.25
CA MET A 1 30.09 14.60 32.90
C MET A 1 29.76 16.09 33.02
N ASN A 2 30.34 16.98 32.21
CA ASN A 2 30.10 18.43 32.30
C ASN A 2 28.64 18.75 31.91
N LYS A 3 27.96 19.67 32.62
CA LYS A 3 26.57 20.09 32.36
C LYS A 3 26.34 20.40 30.87
N LYS A 4 27.30 21.06 30.20
CA LYS A 4 27.23 21.35 28.75
C LYS A 4 27.18 20.08 27.88
N LYS A 5 27.92 19.03 28.26
CA LYS A 5 27.91 17.73 27.55
C LYS A 5 26.61 16.97 27.80
N LEU A 6 26.04 17.05 29.01
CA LEU A 6 24.74 16.46 29.33
C LEU A 6 23.60 17.15 28.58
N THR A 7 23.59 18.49 28.53
CA THR A 7 22.59 19.25 27.77
C THR A 7 22.65 18.94 26.29
N LEU A 8 23.86 18.88 25.71
CA LEU A 8 24.05 18.51 24.31
C LEU A 8 23.55 17.08 24.02
N LEU A 9 23.86 16.13 24.91
CA LEU A 9 23.42 14.74 24.78
C LEU A 9 21.89 14.64 24.79
N VAL A 10 21.23 15.32 25.74
CA VAL A 10 19.76 15.35 25.86
C VAL A 10 19.13 15.93 24.59
N MET A 11 19.68 17.01 24.05
CA MET A 11 19.18 17.66 22.83
C MET A 11 19.29 16.75 21.61
N ILE A 12 20.41 16.01 21.48
CA ILE A 12 20.61 15.04 20.40
C ILE A 12 19.62 13.88 20.51
N THR A 13 19.40 13.32 21.71
CA THR A 13 18.39 12.26 21.90
C THR A 13 16.96 12.73 21.62
N LEU A 14 16.63 13.99 21.93
CA LEU A 14 15.32 14.56 21.59
C LEU A 14 15.17 14.72 20.07
N LEU A 15 16.21 15.16 19.37
CA LEU A 15 16.20 15.26 17.91
C LEU A 15 16.05 13.91 17.23
N ILE A 16 16.64 12.84 17.78
CA ILE A 16 16.55 11.51 17.18
C ILE A 16 15.14 10.91 17.34
N SER A 17 14.41 11.29 18.39
CA SER A 17 13.04 10.82 18.65
C SER A 17 11.98 11.32 17.66
N THR A 18 12.30 12.32 16.82
CA THR A 18 11.36 12.86 15.83
C THR A 18 11.43 12.16 14.47
N PHE A 19 12.41 11.28 14.23
CA PHE A 19 12.47 10.47 13.01
C PHE A 19 11.48 9.31 13.09
N SER A 20 10.24 9.56 12.67
CA SER A 20 9.28 8.48 12.38
C SER A 20 9.67 7.81 11.07
N PHE A 21 10.39 6.70 11.14
CA PHE A 21 10.60 5.82 9.99
C PHE A 21 9.25 5.22 9.57
N GLY A 22 8.98 5.21 8.27
CA GLY A 22 7.77 4.57 7.73
C GLY A 22 7.72 3.10 8.13
N GLN A 23 6.60 2.66 8.71
CA GLN A 23 6.40 1.25 9.03
C GLN A 23 6.06 0.49 7.75
N VAL A 24 7.08 -0.10 7.13
CA VAL A 24 6.95 -0.84 5.88
C VAL A 24 6.29 -2.19 6.13
N LEU A 25 5.22 -2.47 5.39
CA LEU A 25 4.64 -3.81 5.23
C LEU A 25 4.90 -4.27 3.80
N LYS A 26 5.68 -5.33 3.63
CA LYS A 26 5.94 -5.93 2.32
C LYS A 26 4.75 -6.79 1.90
N ILE A 27 4.22 -6.57 0.70
CA ILE A 27 3.14 -7.36 0.13
C ILE A 27 3.75 -8.34 -0.87
N GLN A 28 3.51 -9.63 -0.62
CA GLN A 28 3.96 -10.69 -1.50
C GLN A 28 3.16 -10.68 -2.82
N PRO A 29 3.80 -10.94 -3.98
CA PRO A 29 3.11 -11.09 -5.26
C PRO A 29 2.17 -12.30 -5.29
N TYR A 30 1.29 -12.32 -6.28
CA TYR A 30 0.19 -13.29 -6.44
C TYR A 30 0.63 -14.77 -6.44
N ASP A 31 1.81 -15.05 -6.99
CA ASP A 31 2.40 -16.39 -7.02
C ASP A 31 2.81 -16.92 -5.63
N LYS A 32 2.99 -16.03 -4.65
CA LYS A 32 3.35 -16.36 -3.26
C LYS A 32 2.19 -16.14 -2.28
N ASP A 33 1.33 -15.15 -2.54
CA ASP A 33 0.12 -14.86 -1.77
C ASP A 33 -1.02 -14.51 -2.73
N PRO A 34 -1.97 -15.43 -2.98
CA PRO A 34 -3.00 -15.26 -3.99
C PRO A 34 -4.11 -14.29 -3.58
N ARG A 35 -4.03 -13.67 -2.39
CA ARG A 35 -5.03 -12.72 -1.92
C ARG A 35 -4.99 -11.43 -2.74
N SER A 36 -6.17 -10.82 -2.88
CA SER A 36 -6.28 -9.45 -3.39
C SER A 36 -5.46 -8.49 -2.53
N ILE A 37 -4.73 -7.57 -3.18
CA ILE A 37 -3.94 -6.54 -2.49
C ILE A 37 -4.80 -5.72 -1.52
N ILE A 38 -6.06 -5.47 -1.87
CA ILE A 38 -7.00 -4.75 -1.00
C ILE A 38 -7.38 -5.58 0.21
N ALA A 39 -7.53 -6.90 0.08
CA ALA A 39 -7.81 -7.77 1.21
C ALA A 39 -6.64 -7.77 2.21
N ILE A 40 -5.40 -7.72 1.73
CA ILE A 40 -4.19 -7.59 2.56
C ILE A 40 -4.18 -6.24 3.29
N ILE A 41 -4.46 -5.15 2.57
CA ILE A 41 -4.56 -3.81 3.17
C ILE A 41 -5.67 -3.77 4.22
N ARG A 42 -6.86 -4.33 3.94
CA ARG A 42 -7.96 -4.39 4.92
C ARG A 42 -7.54 -5.14 6.18
N ALA A 43 -6.89 -6.28 6.04
CA ALA A 43 -6.40 -7.05 7.18
C ALA A 43 -5.44 -6.23 8.07
N ASP A 44 -4.47 -5.50 7.47
CA ASP A 44 -3.61 -4.57 8.24
C ASP A 44 -4.43 -3.48 8.92
N THR A 45 -5.41 -2.88 8.22
CA THR A 45 -6.25 -1.83 8.80
C THR A 45 -7.23 -2.31 9.87
N THR A 46 -7.60 -3.60 9.89
CA THR A 46 -8.42 -4.22 10.93
C THR A 46 -7.58 -4.56 12.15
N ALA A 47 -6.33 -5.00 11.94
CA ALA A 47 -5.38 -5.24 13.02
C ALA A 47 -4.89 -3.96 13.71
N ASN A 48 -5.09 -2.80 13.06
CA ASN A 48 -4.66 -1.48 13.52
C ASN A 48 -5.87 -0.53 13.66
N PRO A 49 -5.74 0.67 14.25
CA PRO A 49 -6.80 1.69 14.25
C PRO A 49 -6.96 2.37 12.88
N GLY A 50 -7.11 1.57 11.81
CA GLY A 50 -7.11 1.99 10.41
C GLY A 50 -5.72 1.98 9.76
N ILE A 51 -5.57 2.69 8.63
CA ILE A 51 -4.25 2.88 8.01
C ILE A 51 -3.40 3.75 8.94
N LEU A 52 -2.30 3.20 9.44
CA LEU A 52 -1.37 3.95 10.29
C LEU A 52 -0.75 5.12 9.51
N ALA A 53 -0.54 6.25 10.17
CA ALA A 53 -0.04 7.46 9.54
C ALA A 53 1.33 7.27 8.85
N THR A 54 2.15 6.35 9.36
CA THR A 54 3.49 6.02 8.85
C THR A 54 3.51 4.74 8.01
N ARG A 55 2.38 4.07 7.78
CA ARG A 55 2.33 2.80 7.03
C ARG A 55 2.72 3.04 5.57
N ILE A 56 3.59 2.17 5.08
CA ILE A 56 3.95 2.06 3.66
C ILE A 56 3.75 0.61 3.23
N TYR A 57 2.95 0.39 2.20
CA TYR A 57 2.80 -0.91 1.57
C TYR A 57 3.81 -1.02 0.43
N GLU A 58 4.79 -1.91 0.58
CA GLU A 58 5.89 -2.08 -0.37
C GLU A 58 5.68 -3.33 -1.21
N LEU A 59 5.65 -3.15 -2.54
CA LEU A 59 5.55 -4.20 -3.53
C LEU A 59 6.94 -4.66 -3.97
N GLU A 60 7.06 -5.94 -4.30
CA GLU A 60 8.27 -6.54 -4.86
C GLU A 60 8.42 -6.14 -6.33
N ASN A 61 9.65 -5.82 -6.76
CA ASN A 61 9.94 -5.47 -8.15
C ASN A 61 9.48 -6.56 -9.12
N GLY A 62 8.77 -6.19 -10.18
CA GLY A 62 8.24 -7.09 -11.20
C GLY A 62 7.10 -8.00 -10.73
N GLY A 63 6.64 -7.86 -9.48
CA GLY A 63 5.56 -8.65 -8.93
C GLY A 63 4.21 -8.38 -9.61
N ILE A 64 3.41 -9.43 -9.75
CA ILE A 64 2.02 -9.37 -10.22
C ILE A 64 1.10 -9.36 -9.01
N TYR A 65 0.18 -8.40 -8.95
CA TYR A 65 -0.78 -8.24 -7.87
C TYR A 65 -2.18 -8.16 -8.43
N LEU A 66 -3.15 -8.76 -7.75
CA LEU A 66 -4.56 -8.65 -8.13
C LEU A 66 -5.29 -7.70 -7.18
N SER A 67 -6.18 -6.89 -7.75
CA SER A 67 -7.16 -6.10 -7.03
C SER A 67 -8.55 -6.48 -7.51
N THR A 68 -9.27 -7.21 -6.69
CA THR A 68 -10.63 -7.70 -6.96
C THR A 68 -11.71 -6.82 -6.32
N GLU A 69 -11.34 -5.72 -5.68
CA GLU A 69 -12.26 -4.91 -4.90
C GLU A 69 -11.98 -3.42 -5.12
N ILE A 70 -12.85 -2.59 -4.56
CA ILE A 70 -12.61 -1.16 -4.42
C ILE A 70 -12.28 -0.88 -2.96
N LEU A 71 -11.22 -0.11 -2.73
CA LEU A 71 -10.90 0.43 -1.40
C LEU A 71 -11.43 1.86 -1.28
N THR A 72 -12.23 2.14 -0.26
CA THR A 72 -12.66 3.50 0.06
C THR A 72 -11.80 4.07 1.18
N LEU A 73 -11.06 5.13 0.89
CA LEU A 73 -10.26 5.85 1.89
C LEU A 73 -11.10 6.93 2.55
N VAL A 74 -11.22 6.85 3.87
CA VAL A 74 -11.92 7.86 4.69
C VAL A 74 -11.05 9.08 4.95
N LYS A 75 -11.69 10.16 5.39
CA LYS A 75 -11.07 11.46 5.69
C LYS A 75 -9.81 11.33 6.55
N ASN A 76 -8.77 12.10 6.22
CA ASN A 76 -7.50 12.19 6.96
C ASN A 76 -6.71 10.86 7.02
N ARG A 77 -6.96 9.91 6.11
CA ARG A 77 -6.13 8.71 5.95
C ARG A 77 -5.35 8.79 4.64
N THR A 78 -4.09 8.38 4.69
CA THR A 78 -3.21 8.32 3.53
C THR A 78 -2.82 6.88 3.25
N LEU A 79 -3.14 6.38 2.06
CA LEU A 79 -2.61 5.11 1.57
C LEU A 79 -1.31 5.37 0.82
N ARG A 80 -0.25 4.65 1.18
CA ARG A 80 1.06 4.74 0.52
C ARG A 80 1.43 3.39 -0.05
N LEU A 81 1.49 3.30 -1.37
CA LEU A 81 1.91 2.12 -2.11
C LEU A 81 3.17 2.47 -2.89
N ARG A 82 4.23 1.69 -2.69
CA ARG A 82 5.49 1.90 -3.40
C ARG A 82 6.10 0.60 -3.86
N ALA A 83 7.01 0.70 -4.81
CA ALA A 83 8.03 -0.31 -5.07
C ALA A 83 9.43 0.35 -5.00
N PRO A 84 10.49 -0.42 -4.67
CA PRO A 84 11.87 0.02 -4.88
C PRO A 84 12.15 0.35 -6.35
N ASP A 85 13.29 0.96 -6.65
CA ASP A 85 13.73 1.16 -8.04
C ASP A 85 13.99 -0.20 -8.71
N GLY A 86 13.55 -0.36 -9.96
CA GLY A 86 13.66 -1.59 -10.73
C GLY A 86 12.41 -1.88 -11.58
N PRO A 87 12.23 -3.14 -12.05
CA PRO A 87 11.04 -3.54 -12.79
C PRO A 87 9.77 -3.19 -12.02
N LYS A 88 8.86 -2.44 -12.64
CA LYS A 88 7.63 -1.99 -11.99
C LYS A 88 6.71 -3.19 -11.72
N PRO A 89 6.25 -3.40 -10.47
CA PRO A 89 5.15 -4.32 -10.23
C PRO A 89 3.86 -3.79 -10.85
N ILE A 90 2.98 -4.71 -11.21
CA ILE A 90 1.70 -4.42 -11.86
C ILE A 90 0.57 -4.86 -10.94
N ILE A 91 -0.31 -3.93 -10.60
CA ILE A 91 -1.60 -4.22 -9.97
C ILE A 91 -2.64 -4.34 -11.07
N TYR A 92 -3.18 -5.54 -11.26
CA TYR A 92 -4.28 -5.79 -12.17
C TYR A 92 -5.62 -5.59 -11.45
N LEU A 93 -6.45 -4.72 -12.01
CA LEU A 93 -7.84 -4.57 -11.58
C LEU A 93 -8.63 -5.73 -12.20
N TYR A 94 -8.83 -6.78 -11.40
CA TYR A 94 -9.38 -8.03 -11.88
C TYR A 94 -10.92 -7.95 -11.91
N PRO A 95 -11.59 -8.29 -13.01
CA PRO A 95 -13.05 -8.36 -13.09
C PRO A 95 -13.63 -9.26 -12.01
N THR A 96 -14.47 -8.71 -11.13
CA THR A 96 -15.24 -9.50 -10.18
C THR A 96 -16.67 -9.59 -10.63
N GLY A 97 -17.05 -10.78 -11.07
CA GLY A 97 -18.42 -11.10 -11.40
C GLY A 97 -19.25 -11.51 -10.19
N THR A 98 -20.19 -10.66 -9.78
CA THR A 98 -21.48 -11.13 -9.26
C THR A 98 -22.60 -10.37 -9.96
N GLY A 99 -23.61 -11.09 -10.47
CA GLY A 99 -24.65 -10.59 -11.37
C GLY A 99 -24.52 -11.13 -12.81
N SER A 100 -25.58 -11.06 -13.62
CA SER A 100 -25.66 -11.62 -14.98
C SER A 100 -24.77 -10.94 -16.04
N ASN A 101 -23.92 -10.00 -15.64
CA ASN A 101 -22.94 -9.36 -16.52
C ASN A 101 -21.59 -9.13 -15.80
N PRO A 102 -20.78 -10.19 -15.61
CA PRO A 102 -19.52 -10.17 -14.85
C PRO A 102 -18.31 -9.55 -15.60
N GLN A 103 -18.55 -8.72 -16.62
CA GLN A 103 -17.51 -8.29 -17.58
C GLN A 103 -16.69 -7.05 -17.19
N ASN A 104 -17.01 -6.36 -16.09
CA ASN A 104 -16.39 -5.06 -15.80
C ASN A 104 -15.35 -5.19 -14.67
N PRO A 105 -14.04 -4.89 -14.89
CA PRO A 105 -13.09 -4.68 -13.79
C PRO A 105 -13.69 -3.69 -12.77
N PRO A 106 -13.30 -3.73 -11.48
CA PRO A 106 -13.69 -2.65 -10.57
C PRO A 106 -13.27 -1.37 -11.27
N GLY A 107 -14.25 -0.54 -11.67
CA GLY A 107 -14.03 0.59 -12.59
C GLY A 107 -13.06 1.64 -12.05
N ASN A 108 -12.59 1.43 -10.82
CA ASN A 108 -11.68 2.22 -10.04
C ASN A 108 -10.96 1.32 -9.02
N PHE A 109 -9.68 1.62 -8.73
CA PHE A 109 -8.89 0.92 -7.71
C PHE A 109 -9.21 1.42 -6.29
N VAL A 110 -9.31 2.74 -6.12
CA VAL A 110 -9.52 3.41 -4.83
C VAL A 110 -10.50 4.59 -4.98
N VAL A 111 -11.39 4.78 -4.00
CA VAL A 111 -12.23 5.98 -3.85
C VAL A 111 -11.69 6.86 -2.73
N LEU A 112 -11.51 8.15 -3.00
CA LEU A 112 -10.99 9.12 -2.02
C LEU A 112 -12.14 9.90 -1.36
N ASN A 113 -12.70 9.39 -0.26
CA ASN A 113 -13.73 10.08 0.52
C ASN A 113 -13.08 11.02 1.56
N GLY A 114 -12.33 12.00 1.06
CA GLY A 114 -11.50 12.90 1.86
C GLY A 114 -10.16 12.30 2.31
N GLY A 115 -9.84 11.09 1.86
CA GLY A 115 -8.52 10.47 2.03
C GLY A 115 -7.51 10.91 0.98
N HIS A 116 -6.28 10.44 1.13
CA HIS A 116 -5.15 10.72 0.23
C HIS A 116 -4.48 9.42 -0.21
N ILE A 117 -3.87 9.44 -1.39
CA ILE A 117 -3.15 8.30 -1.94
C ILE A 117 -1.84 8.74 -2.55
N GLU A 118 -0.79 7.98 -2.27
CA GLU A 118 0.56 8.18 -2.79
C GLU A 118 1.00 6.88 -3.47
N PHE A 119 1.38 7.01 -4.75
CA PHE A 119 1.92 5.91 -5.55
C PHE A 119 3.36 6.22 -5.96
N THR A 120 4.25 5.24 -5.81
CA THR A 120 5.66 5.39 -6.19
C THR A 120 6.15 4.13 -6.90
N ASN A 121 6.63 4.28 -8.13
CA ASN A 121 7.20 3.22 -8.95
C ASN A 121 6.32 1.96 -9.16
N ILE A 122 4.99 2.14 -9.29
CA ILE A 122 4.06 1.05 -9.58
C ILE A 122 3.36 1.26 -10.93
N ALA A 123 2.84 0.17 -11.51
CA ALA A 123 1.92 0.21 -12.63
C ALA A 123 0.56 -0.36 -12.20
N ILE A 124 -0.52 0.16 -12.77
CA ILE A 124 -1.89 -0.33 -12.56
C ILE A 124 -2.52 -0.55 -13.93
N SER A 125 -3.09 -1.74 -14.16
CA SER A 125 -3.76 -2.10 -15.41
C SER A 125 -5.19 -2.55 -15.16
N GLY A 126 -6.13 -2.03 -15.96
CA GLY A 126 -7.53 -2.47 -15.97
C GLY A 126 -7.82 -3.65 -16.90
N ILE A 127 -6.84 -4.10 -17.68
CA ILE A 127 -6.95 -5.25 -18.58
C ILE A 127 -6.10 -6.37 -18.00
N PHE A 128 -6.77 -7.44 -17.56
CA PHE A 128 -6.13 -8.73 -17.38
C PHE A 128 -6.32 -9.50 -18.70
N GLU A 129 -5.28 -9.56 -19.53
CA GLU A 129 -5.27 -10.50 -20.65
C GLU A 129 -4.84 -11.85 -20.09
N PRO A 130 -5.75 -12.84 -19.90
CA PRO A 130 -5.30 -14.19 -19.68
C PRO A 130 -4.49 -14.58 -20.92
N VAL A 131 -3.20 -14.88 -20.72
CA VAL A 131 -2.38 -15.50 -21.75
C VAL A 131 -3.07 -16.80 -22.13
N TRP A 132 -3.68 -16.82 -23.32
CA TRP A 132 -4.22 -18.02 -23.92
C TRP A 132 -3.04 -18.95 -24.24
N THR A 133 -2.96 -20.07 -23.53
CA THR A 133 -2.15 -21.23 -23.90
C THR A 133 -3.03 -22.26 -24.56
#